data_AF-A0A961QSB3-F1
#
_entry.id   AF-A0A961QSB3-F1
#
_cell.length_a   1.000
_cell.length_b   1.000
_cell.length_c   1.000
_cell.angle_alpha   90.00
_cell.angle_beta   90.00
_cell.angle_gamma   90.00
#
_symmetry.space_group_name_H-M   'P 1'
#
loop_
_entity.id
_entity.type
_entity.pdbx_description
1 polymer ?
#
loop_
_entity_poly.entity_id
_entity_poly.type
_entity_poly.pdbx_seq_one_letter_code
_entity_poly.pdbx_strand_id
1 'polypeptide(L)'
;AGVLYGIFSSSGQSCIAGARLFVERPIYDSFVERLTAATERLRVGHPFDPATQVAPLVHFDHRASVAKMVDAARAEGAEVLAGGRAPAGETYDKGAFYLPTILTGVDNSATICREEVFGPVLVVLPFEDEADVIAQGNDSDYGLASGIWTRDFPRAWRIGRALRTGTVWINTYKQFSISTPFGGEKESGVGREKGRDGIRAYMAQKSIYTDLTGKPLAWAGAA
;
A
#
# COMPACT_ATOMS: atom_id res chain seq x y z
N ALA A 1 11.81 -9.58 5.68
CA ALA A 1 10.80 -9.50 6.75
C ALA A 1 9.85 -8.32 6.55
N GLY A 2 10.33 -7.06 6.54
CA GLY A 2 9.48 -5.87 6.33
C GLY A 2 8.62 -5.93 5.05
N VAL A 3 9.24 -6.23 3.90
CA VAL A 3 8.53 -6.43 2.62
C VAL A 3 7.50 -7.56 2.73
N LEU A 4 7.92 -8.76 3.17
CA LEU A 4 7.03 -9.93 3.30
C LEU A 4 5.80 -9.61 4.15
N TYR A 5 5.97 -8.97 5.30
CA TYR A 5 4.85 -8.56 6.13
C TYR A 5 4.01 -7.47 5.44
N GLY A 6 4.65 -6.52 4.76
CA GLY A 6 3.98 -5.44 4.04
C GLY A 6 2.97 -5.92 3.01
N ILE A 7 3.32 -6.92 2.20
CA ILE A 7 2.43 -7.43 1.14
C ILE A 7 1.70 -8.73 1.52
N PHE A 8 2.30 -9.67 2.24
CA PHE A 8 1.69 -10.99 2.44
C PHE A 8 0.92 -11.14 3.76
N SER A 9 1.05 -10.20 4.72
CA SER A 9 0.15 -10.17 5.88
C SER A 9 -1.29 -9.92 5.45
N SER A 10 -2.25 -10.55 6.13
CA SER A 10 -3.67 -10.56 5.74
C SER A 10 -3.90 -11.04 4.31
N SER A 11 -2.97 -11.85 3.78
CA SER A 11 -2.98 -12.36 2.41
C SER A 11 -3.06 -11.25 1.35
N GLY A 12 -2.47 -10.08 1.63
CA GLY A 12 -2.46 -8.92 0.74
C GLY A 12 -3.79 -8.18 0.61
N GLN A 13 -4.83 -8.60 1.34
CA GLN A 13 -6.13 -7.95 1.38
C GLN A 13 -6.09 -6.76 2.34
N SER A 14 -5.36 -5.72 1.94
CA SER A 14 -5.11 -4.54 2.76
C SER A 14 -4.95 -3.33 1.87
N CYS A 15 -5.69 -2.25 2.16
CA CYS A 15 -5.60 -0.99 1.41
C CYS A 15 -4.20 -0.35 1.42
N ILE A 16 -3.37 -0.72 2.39
CA ILE A 16 -1.98 -0.27 2.53
C ILE A 16 -0.99 -1.40 2.27
N ALA A 17 -1.36 -2.39 1.47
CA ALA A 17 -0.44 -3.42 1.04
C ALA A 17 0.70 -2.80 0.22
N GLY A 18 1.94 -3.20 0.51
CA GLY A 18 3.10 -2.76 -0.26
C GLY A 18 3.24 -3.50 -1.58
N ALA A 19 2.25 -3.37 -2.47
CA ALA A 19 2.13 -4.17 -3.70
C ALA A 19 3.13 -3.79 -4.80
N ARG A 20 3.67 -2.56 -4.76
CA ARG A 20 4.83 -2.14 -5.56
C ARG A 20 6.05 -1.97 -4.66
N LEU A 21 7.11 -2.72 -4.95
CA LEU A 21 8.40 -2.58 -4.27
C LEU A 21 9.43 -2.00 -5.24
N PHE A 22 9.99 -0.86 -4.86
CA PHE A 22 11.11 -0.25 -5.57
C PHE A 22 12.43 -0.62 -4.88
N VAL A 23 13.39 -1.17 -5.64
CA VAL A 23 14.71 -1.58 -5.12
C VAL A 23 15.81 -0.88 -5.91
N GLU A 24 16.76 -0.27 -5.21
CA GLU A 24 17.87 0.46 -5.83
C GLU A 24 18.77 -0.50 -6.60
N ARG A 25 19.13 -0.15 -7.84
CA ARG A 25 19.88 -1.04 -8.76
C ARG A 25 21.07 -1.78 -8.15
N PRO A 26 21.95 -1.16 -7.33
CA PRO A 26 23.14 -1.85 -6.83
C PRO A 26 22.85 -3.09 -5.96
N ILE A 27 21.63 -3.21 -5.42
CA ILE A 27 21.23 -4.37 -4.61
C ILE A 27 20.10 -5.19 -5.23
N TYR A 28 19.57 -4.78 -6.39
CA TYR A 28 18.34 -5.34 -6.98
C TYR A 28 18.37 -6.86 -7.06
N ASP A 29 19.32 -7.44 -7.81
CA ASP A 29 19.37 -8.88 -8.06
C ASP A 29 19.50 -9.69 -6.76
N SER A 30 20.48 -9.34 -5.92
CA SER A 30 20.72 -10.02 -4.65
C SER A 30 19.55 -9.89 -3.66
N PHE A 31 18.82 -8.77 -3.70
CA PHE A 31 17.66 -8.55 -2.85
C PHE A 31 16.47 -9.36 -3.35
N VAL A 32 16.20 -9.36 -4.66
CA VAL A 32 15.13 -10.11 -5.30
C VAL A 32 15.31 -11.60 -5.06
N GLU A 33 16.52 -12.15 -5.25
CA GLU A 33 16.82 -13.56 -4.98
C GLU A 33 16.47 -13.95 -3.53
N ARG A 34 16.94 -13.16 -2.56
CA ARG A 34 16.68 -13.38 -1.14
C ARG A 34 15.21 -13.22 -0.79
N LEU A 35 14.51 -12.29 -1.42
CA LEU A 35 13.09 -12.04 -1.23
C LEU A 35 12.26 -13.21 -1.76
N THR A 36 12.58 -13.71 -2.94
CA THR A 36 11.95 -14.88 -3.58
C THR A 36 12.11 -16.11 -2.68
N ALA A 37 13.34 -16.44 -2.28
CA ALA A 37 13.62 -17.58 -1.40
C ALA A 37 12.92 -17.46 -0.04
N ALA A 38 12.76 -16.24 0.50
CA ALA A 38 12.05 -16.04 1.75
C ALA A 38 10.52 -16.13 1.59
N THR A 39 9.99 -15.75 0.43
CA THR A 39 8.57 -15.83 0.08
C THR A 39 8.13 -17.29 -0.07
N GLU A 40 8.92 -18.13 -0.72
CA GLU A 40 8.63 -19.56 -0.88
C GLU A 40 8.59 -20.33 0.45
N ARG A 41 9.23 -19.79 1.50
CA ARG A 41 9.23 -20.38 2.85
C ARG A 41 8.02 -19.97 3.68
N LEU A 42 7.16 -19.07 3.19
CA LEU A 42 5.96 -18.67 3.91
C LEU A 42 4.98 -19.84 4.01
N ARG A 43 4.49 -20.08 5.22
CA ARG A 43 3.51 -21.13 5.48
C ARG A 43 2.11 -20.68 5.08
N VAL A 44 1.63 -21.18 3.95
CA VAL A 44 0.24 -21.04 3.51
C VAL A 44 -0.60 -22.13 4.16
N GLY A 45 -1.64 -21.76 4.91
CA GLY A 45 -2.36 -22.74 5.73
C GLY A 45 -3.67 -22.23 6.34
N HIS A 46 -4.29 -23.11 7.13
CA HIS A 46 -5.58 -22.83 7.77
C HIS A 46 -5.45 -21.65 8.76
N PRO A 47 -6.41 -20.70 8.81
CA PRO A 47 -6.29 -19.49 9.63
C PRO A 47 -6.22 -19.75 11.15
N PHE A 48 -6.67 -20.91 11.62
CA PHE A 48 -6.56 -21.31 13.03
C PHE A 48 -5.28 -22.08 13.39
N ASP A 49 -4.44 -22.41 12.41
CA ASP A 49 -3.12 -22.99 12.70
C ASP A 49 -2.17 -21.84 13.11
N PRO A 50 -1.58 -21.85 14.32
CA PRO A 50 -0.67 -20.80 14.78
C PRO A 50 0.62 -20.69 13.94
N ALA A 51 0.96 -21.70 13.14
CA ALA A 51 2.09 -21.66 12.22
C ALA A 51 1.76 -20.99 10.87
N THR A 52 0.49 -20.73 10.57
CA THR A 52 0.06 -20.08 9.32
C THR A 52 0.55 -18.64 9.26
N GLN A 53 1.19 -18.29 8.15
CA GLN A 53 1.65 -16.93 7.86
C GLN A 53 0.80 -16.26 6.78
N VAL A 54 0.21 -17.05 5.88
CA VAL A 54 -0.66 -16.58 4.80
C VAL A 54 -1.90 -17.46 4.76
N ALA A 55 -3.05 -16.85 5.00
CA ALA A 55 -4.35 -17.52 5.08
C ALA A 55 -5.06 -17.49 3.70
N PRO A 56 -6.23 -18.13 3.52
CA PRO A 56 -6.94 -18.00 2.25
C PRO A 56 -7.43 -16.56 2.03
N LEU A 57 -7.70 -16.23 0.77
CA LEU A 57 -8.45 -15.02 0.41
C LEU A 57 -9.90 -15.15 0.88
N VAL A 58 -10.61 -14.01 0.88
CA VAL A 58 -11.98 -13.91 1.40
C VAL A 58 -12.97 -14.82 0.66
N HIS A 59 -12.86 -14.91 -0.67
CA HIS A 59 -13.78 -15.66 -1.52
C HIS A 59 -13.07 -16.23 -2.77
N PHE A 60 -13.64 -17.32 -3.33
CA PHE A 60 -13.12 -17.95 -4.54
C PHE A 60 -13.17 -17.02 -5.75
N ASP A 61 -14.19 -16.17 -5.86
CA ASP A 61 -14.30 -15.18 -6.95
C ASP A 61 -13.20 -14.13 -6.86
N HIS A 62 -12.85 -13.69 -5.63
CA HIS A 62 -11.72 -12.80 -5.42
C HIS A 62 -10.40 -13.47 -5.79
N ARG A 63 -10.20 -14.74 -5.40
CA ARG A 63 -9.05 -15.55 -5.84
C ARG A 63 -8.97 -15.63 -7.37
N ALA A 64 -10.09 -15.84 -8.05
CA ALA A 64 -10.13 -15.90 -9.51
C ALA A 64 -9.75 -14.56 -10.15
N SER A 65 -10.21 -13.43 -9.57
CA SER A 65 -9.81 -12.08 -9.99
C SER A 65 -8.30 -11.85 -9.85
N VAL A 66 -7.73 -12.22 -8.69
CA VAL A 66 -6.28 -12.16 -8.44
C VAL A 66 -5.51 -12.99 -9.46
N ALA A 67 -5.95 -14.23 -9.72
CA ALA A 67 -5.33 -15.11 -10.71
C ALA A 67 -5.36 -14.50 -12.11
N LYS A 68 -6.51 -13.92 -12.52
CA LYS A 68 -6.67 -13.25 -13.81
C LYS A 68 -5.70 -12.07 -13.98
N MET A 69 -5.48 -11.27 -12.93
CA MET A 69 -4.51 -10.16 -12.98
C MET A 69 -3.07 -10.67 -13.11
N VAL A 70 -2.72 -11.76 -12.42
CA VAL A 70 -1.38 -12.38 -12.57
C VAL A 70 -1.19 -12.97 -13.97
N ASP A 71 -2.21 -13.60 -14.54
CA ASP A 71 -2.15 -14.14 -15.90
C ASP A 71 -2.08 -13.02 -16.95
N ALA A 72 -2.78 -11.90 -16.75
CA ALA A 72 -2.64 -10.71 -17.58
C ALA A 72 -1.22 -10.14 -17.51
N ALA A 73 -0.64 -10.03 -16.30
CA ALA A 73 0.74 -9.58 -16.11
C ALA A 73 1.73 -10.47 -16.87
N ARG A 74 1.57 -11.80 -16.83
CA ARG A 74 2.38 -12.74 -17.62
C ARG A 74 2.25 -12.49 -19.12
N ALA A 75 1.04 -12.24 -19.60
CA ALA A 75 0.79 -11.93 -21.01
C ALA A 75 1.42 -10.58 -21.43
N GLU A 76 1.54 -9.63 -20.51
CA GLU A 76 2.25 -8.35 -20.67
C GLU A 76 3.78 -8.48 -20.55
N GLY A 77 4.31 -9.68 -20.28
CA GLY A 77 5.75 -9.95 -20.21
C GLY A 77 6.32 -10.01 -18.80
N ALA A 78 5.48 -10.00 -17.75
CA ALA A 78 5.96 -10.18 -16.38
C ALA A 78 6.50 -11.59 -16.16
N GLU A 79 7.65 -11.67 -15.51
CA GLU A 79 8.23 -12.91 -15.00
C GLU A 79 7.69 -13.21 -13.61
N VAL A 80 7.27 -14.46 -13.39
CA VAL A 80 6.81 -14.93 -12.07
C VAL A 80 7.95 -15.65 -11.36
N LEU A 81 8.55 -15.00 -10.37
CA LEU A 81 9.67 -15.54 -9.60
C LEU A 81 9.22 -16.49 -8.48
N ALA A 82 8.03 -16.28 -7.93
CA ALA A 82 7.42 -17.14 -6.92
C ALA A 82 5.90 -17.16 -7.06
N GLY A 83 5.27 -18.28 -6.69
CA GLY A 83 3.82 -18.40 -6.61
C GLY A 83 3.10 -18.29 -7.95
N GLY A 84 2.13 -17.37 -8.03
CA GLY A 84 1.33 -17.11 -9.23
C GLY A 84 0.33 -18.21 -9.58
N ARG A 85 -0.12 -18.95 -8.56
CA ARG A 85 -1.14 -20.03 -8.67
C ARG A 85 -1.71 -20.36 -7.29
N ALA A 86 -2.83 -21.09 -7.27
CA ALA A 86 -3.31 -21.74 -6.06
C ALA A 86 -2.37 -22.88 -5.63
N PRO A 87 -2.17 -23.13 -4.32
CA PRO A 87 -1.52 -24.34 -3.85
C PRO A 87 -2.39 -25.57 -4.14
N ALA A 88 -1.75 -26.73 -4.35
CA ALA A 88 -2.42 -27.99 -4.61
C ALA A 88 -2.51 -28.85 -3.34
N GLY A 89 -3.60 -29.62 -3.20
CA GLY A 89 -3.80 -30.58 -2.12
C GLY A 89 -5.15 -30.41 -1.43
N GLU A 90 -5.66 -31.49 -0.85
CA GLU A 90 -7.04 -31.56 -0.33
C GLU A 90 -7.38 -30.44 0.67
N THR A 91 -6.41 -30.04 1.50
CA THR A 91 -6.57 -28.95 2.46
C THR A 91 -6.83 -27.60 1.79
N TYR A 92 -6.26 -27.38 0.60
CA TYR A 92 -6.35 -26.12 -0.13
C TYR A 92 -7.55 -26.07 -1.08
N ASP A 93 -8.01 -27.22 -1.56
CA ASP A 93 -9.15 -27.30 -2.50
C ASP A 93 -10.45 -26.73 -1.92
N LYS A 94 -10.58 -26.76 -0.59
CA LYS A 94 -11.75 -26.26 0.16
C LYS A 94 -11.66 -24.77 0.53
N GLY A 95 -10.59 -24.07 0.15
CA GLY A 95 -10.41 -22.64 0.46
C GLY A 95 -9.90 -21.80 -0.71
N ALA A 96 -10.12 -20.50 -0.64
CA ALA A 96 -9.67 -19.55 -1.65
C ALA A 96 -8.17 -19.20 -1.50
N PHE A 97 -7.31 -20.22 -1.41
CA PHE A 97 -5.87 -20.03 -1.26
C PHE A 97 -5.20 -19.56 -2.55
N TYR A 98 -4.26 -18.64 -2.42
CA TYR A 98 -3.39 -18.21 -3.50
C TYR A 98 -1.96 -18.07 -2.96
N LEU A 99 -0.97 -18.62 -3.66
CA LEU A 99 0.41 -18.56 -3.21
C LEU A 99 0.92 -17.10 -3.22
N PRO A 100 1.71 -16.69 -2.21
CA PRO A 100 2.50 -15.46 -2.27
C PRO A 100 3.26 -15.36 -3.59
N THR A 101 3.00 -14.28 -4.33
CA THR A 101 3.44 -14.12 -5.71
C THR A 101 4.40 -12.96 -5.84
N ILE A 102 5.52 -13.18 -6.53
CA ILE A 102 6.48 -12.12 -6.88
C ILE A 102 6.58 -12.04 -8.39
N LEU A 103 6.39 -10.84 -8.91
CA LEU A 103 6.45 -10.49 -10.32
C LEU A 103 7.61 -9.51 -10.57
N THR A 104 8.29 -9.68 -11.69
CA THR A 104 9.34 -8.78 -12.21
C THR A 104 9.25 -8.66 -13.72
N GLY A 105 10.17 -7.94 -14.37
CA GLY A 105 10.27 -7.90 -15.83
C GLY A 105 9.30 -6.94 -16.54
N VAL A 106 8.43 -6.25 -15.78
CA VAL A 106 7.57 -5.17 -16.28
C VAL A 106 7.99 -3.81 -15.75
N ASP A 107 7.55 -2.75 -16.42
CA ASP A 107 7.71 -1.37 -15.95
C ASP A 107 6.52 -0.90 -15.10
N ASN A 108 6.63 0.32 -14.56
CA ASN A 108 5.62 0.92 -13.68
C ASN A 108 4.29 1.27 -14.38
N SER A 109 4.26 1.25 -15.73
CA SER A 109 3.07 1.51 -16.54
C SER A 109 2.23 0.26 -16.82
N ALA A 110 2.79 -0.94 -16.61
CA ALA A 110 2.07 -2.20 -16.75
C ALA A 110 0.82 -2.26 -15.87
N THR A 111 -0.24 -2.93 -16.33
CA THR A 111 -1.54 -2.92 -15.63
C THR A 111 -1.43 -3.41 -14.19
N ILE A 112 -0.57 -4.40 -13.94
CA ILE A 112 -0.31 -4.95 -12.60
C ILE A 112 0.33 -3.95 -11.61
N CYS A 113 0.96 -2.88 -12.11
CA CYS A 113 1.52 -1.78 -11.33
C CYS A 113 0.52 -0.64 -11.10
N ARG A 114 -0.52 -0.56 -11.93
CA ARG A 114 -1.50 0.53 -11.91
C ARG A 114 -2.75 0.18 -11.11
N GLU A 115 -3.19 -1.06 -11.21
CA GLU A 115 -4.43 -1.55 -10.61
C GLU A 115 -4.18 -2.24 -9.25
N GLU A 116 -5.10 -2.06 -8.31
CA GLU A 116 -5.02 -2.72 -7.01
C GLU A 116 -5.48 -4.19 -7.11
N VAL A 117 -4.54 -5.13 -6.95
CA VAL A 117 -4.82 -6.58 -6.97
C VAL A 117 -5.58 -7.04 -5.71
N PHE A 118 -5.33 -6.39 -4.57
CA PHE A 118 -5.88 -6.73 -3.26
C PHE A 118 -5.69 -8.22 -2.87
N GLY A 119 -4.55 -8.78 -3.24
CA GLY A 119 -4.15 -10.17 -2.99
C GLY A 119 -2.65 -10.27 -2.71
N PRO A 120 -2.11 -11.47 -2.47
CA PRO A 120 -0.72 -11.65 -2.05
C PRO A 120 0.21 -11.60 -3.26
N VAL A 121 0.22 -10.47 -3.99
CA VAL A 121 0.96 -10.26 -5.23
C VAL A 121 1.83 -9.02 -5.10
N LEU A 122 3.13 -9.20 -5.31
CA LEU A 122 4.14 -8.14 -5.27
C LEU A 122 4.77 -7.96 -6.64
N VAL A 123 4.90 -6.72 -7.11
CA VAL A 123 5.72 -6.38 -8.27
C VAL A 123 7.00 -5.68 -7.79
N VAL A 124 8.16 -6.13 -8.27
CA VAL A 124 9.48 -5.55 -7.90
C VAL A 124 10.08 -4.79 -9.06
N LEU A 125 10.25 -3.48 -8.87
CA LEU A 125 10.72 -2.52 -9.86
C LEU A 125 12.09 -1.96 -9.45
N PRO A 126 13.05 -1.81 -10.39
CA PRO A 126 14.32 -1.16 -10.10
C PRO A 126 14.17 0.37 -10.06
N PHE A 127 15.04 1.04 -9.32
CA PHE A 127 15.24 2.49 -9.44
C PHE A 127 16.72 2.87 -9.37
N GLU A 128 17.08 4.03 -9.94
CA GLU A 128 18.45 4.53 -10.04
C GLU A 128 18.87 5.38 -8.84
N ASP A 129 18.05 6.35 -8.46
CA ASP A 129 18.37 7.35 -7.44
C ASP A 129 17.14 7.90 -6.67
N GLU A 130 17.37 8.91 -5.83
CA GLU A 130 16.31 9.56 -5.05
C GLU A 130 15.23 10.22 -5.92
N ALA A 131 15.60 10.87 -7.03
CA ALA A 131 14.66 11.56 -7.89
C ALA A 131 13.79 10.57 -8.67
N ASP A 132 14.40 9.50 -9.17
CA ASP A 132 13.73 8.42 -9.89
C ASP A 132 12.68 7.72 -9.00
N VAL A 133 13.05 7.29 -7.79
CA VAL A 133 12.09 6.62 -6.90
C VAL A 133 10.94 7.53 -6.45
N ILE A 134 11.19 8.84 -6.31
CA ILE A 134 10.13 9.82 -6.03
C ILE A 134 9.18 9.93 -7.23
N ALA A 135 9.72 9.99 -8.45
CA ALA A 135 8.92 10.07 -9.67
C ALA A 135 8.05 8.80 -9.85
N GLN A 136 8.66 7.62 -9.79
CA GLN A 136 7.95 6.33 -9.91
C GLN A 136 6.94 6.10 -8.77
N GLY A 137 7.31 6.41 -7.53
CA GLY A 137 6.43 6.27 -6.38
C GLY A 137 5.21 7.18 -6.46
N ASN A 138 5.38 8.39 -7.00
CA ASN A 138 4.29 9.34 -7.23
C ASN A 138 3.49 9.08 -8.52
N ASP A 139 4.03 8.31 -9.45
CA ASP A 139 3.34 7.85 -10.65
C ASP A 139 2.39 6.69 -10.31
N SER A 140 1.23 7.08 -9.80
CA SER A 140 0.06 6.26 -9.51
C SER A 140 -1.12 7.18 -9.26
N ASP A 141 -2.32 6.73 -9.60
CA ASP A 141 -3.55 7.46 -9.31
C ASP A 141 -3.88 7.44 -7.81
N TYR A 142 -3.25 6.53 -7.05
CA TYR A 142 -3.42 6.36 -5.62
C TYR A 142 -2.32 7.06 -4.80
N GLY A 143 -2.63 7.29 -3.52
CA GLY A 143 -1.80 8.03 -2.58
C GLY A 143 -2.10 7.69 -1.12
N LEU A 144 -2.40 6.42 -0.79
CA LEU A 144 -2.76 6.07 0.59
C LEU A 144 -1.54 6.05 1.51
N ALA A 145 -0.58 5.17 1.25
CA ALA A 145 0.58 5.01 2.11
C ALA A 145 1.84 4.53 1.37
N SER A 146 3.01 4.76 1.98
CA SER A 146 4.31 4.32 1.49
C SER A 146 5.23 3.87 2.63
N GLY A 147 6.26 3.09 2.30
CA GLY A 147 7.27 2.62 3.25
C GLY A 147 8.68 2.75 2.68
N ILE A 148 9.63 3.17 3.50
CA ILE A 148 11.01 3.45 3.10
C ILE A 148 11.94 2.64 4.01
N TRP A 149 12.87 1.90 3.41
CA TRP A 149 13.93 1.19 4.14
C TRP A 149 15.30 1.73 3.73
N THR A 150 15.98 2.38 4.67
CA THR A 150 17.34 2.89 4.46
C THR A 150 18.01 3.18 5.80
N ARG A 151 19.34 3.12 5.84
CA ARG A 151 20.15 3.59 6.97
C ARG A 151 20.39 5.10 6.92
N ASP A 152 20.18 5.72 5.76
CA ASP A 152 20.30 7.16 5.55
C ASP A 152 18.98 7.86 5.93
N PHE A 153 18.89 8.29 7.18
CA PHE A 153 17.70 8.99 7.70
C PHE A 153 17.43 10.33 6.98
N PRO A 154 18.42 11.19 6.70
CA PRO A 154 18.21 12.37 5.85
C PRO A 154 17.57 12.05 4.50
N ARG A 155 18.02 11.00 3.80
CA ARG A 155 17.40 10.52 2.56
C ARG A 155 15.97 10.05 2.78
N ALA A 156 15.72 9.27 3.82
CA ALA A 156 14.37 8.83 4.16
C ALA A 156 13.39 10.00 4.37
N TRP A 157 13.85 11.06 5.05
CA TRP A 157 13.05 12.26 5.28
C TRP A 157 12.78 13.05 4.01
N ARG A 158 13.76 13.20 3.11
CA ARG A 158 13.55 13.90 1.82
C ARG A 158 12.56 13.14 0.94
N ILE A 159 12.75 11.83 0.77
CA ILE A 159 11.83 10.97 0.02
C ILE A 159 10.43 11.00 0.65
N GLY A 160 10.33 10.77 1.95
CA GLY A 160 9.04 10.72 2.65
C GLY A 160 8.24 12.02 2.56
N ARG A 161 8.91 13.18 2.50
CA ARG A 161 8.25 14.47 2.28
C ARG A 161 7.81 14.71 0.83
N ALA A 162 8.50 14.10 -0.13
CA ALA A 162 8.23 14.25 -1.55
C ALA A 162 7.17 13.27 -2.09
N LEU A 163 6.97 12.14 -1.41
CA LEU A 163 5.92 11.19 -1.75
C LEU A 163 4.54 11.75 -1.43
N ARG A 164 3.63 11.70 -2.41
CA ARG A 164 2.24 12.15 -2.33
C ARG A 164 1.37 11.04 -1.75
N THR A 165 1.67 10.66 -0.51
CA THR A 165 0.92 9.66 0.26
C THR A 165 0.53 10.21 1.62
N GLY A 166 -0.64 9.83 2.13
CA GLY A 166 -1.09 10.33 3.44
C GLY A 166 -0.41 9.70 4.65
N THR A 167 0.26 8.54 4.50
CA THR A 167 1.08 7.92 5.55
C THR A 167 2.42 7.43 4.99
N VAL A 168 3.52 7.68 5.70
CA VAL A 168 4.86 7.19 5.34
C VAL A 168 5.49 6.49 6.54
N TRP A 169 5.88 5.23 6.37
CA TRP A 169 6.70 4.51 7.36
C TRP A 169 8.18 4.54 6.97
N ILE A 170 9.06 4.71 7.96
CA ILE A 170 10.51 4.63 7.79
C ILE A 170 11.05 3.48 8.65
N ASN A 171 11.72 2.50 8.02
CA ASN A 171 12.28 1.29 8.63
C ASN A 171 11.28 0.46 9.46
N THR A 172 10.00 0.60 9.16
CA THR A 172 8.88 -0.18 9.70
C THR A 172 7.76 -0.20 8.66
N TYR A 173 6.69 -0.95 8.91
CA TYR A 173 5.53 -0.97 8.02
C TYR A 173 4.29 -1.44 8.76
N LYS A 174 3.11 -0.96 8.35
CA LYS A 174 1.81 -1.39 8.92
C LYS A 174 1.69 -1.18 10.44
N GLN A 175 2.53 -0.33 11.03
CA GLN A 175 2.43 0.06 12.44
C GLN A 175 1.53 1.29 12.55
N PHE A 176 0.60 1.26 13.49
CA PHE A 176 -0.42 2.29 13.65
C PHE A 176 -0.57 2.74 15.09
N SER A 177 -0.94 4.01 15.25
CA SER A 177 -1.48 4.56 16.49
C SER A 177 -2.83 5.18 16.19
N ILE A 178 -3.81 5.00 17.08
CA ILE A 178 -5.12 5.67 16.96
C ILE A 178 -5.00 7.19 17.06
N SER A 179 -3.90 7.69 17.64
CA SER A 179 -3.63 9.12 17.79
C SER A 179 -3.05 9.78 16.54
N THR A 180 -2.61 9.00 15.55
CA THR A 180 -2.02 9.51 14.30
C THR A 180 -3.09 9.59 13.21
N PRO A 181 -3.22 10.71 12.47
CA PRO A 181 -4.18 10.81 11.38
C PRO A 181 -3.89 9.76 10.30
N PHE A 182 -4.95 9.21 9.72
CA PHE A 182 -4.87 8.21 8.65
C PHE A 182 -5.84 8.56 7.52
N GLY A 183 -5.39 8.42 6.29
CA GLY A 183 -6.14 8.75 5.08
C GLY A 183 -5.16 8.95 3.94
N GLY A 184 -5.67 9.08 2.72
CA GLY A 184 -4.86 9.16 1.51
C GLY A 184 -4.86 10.54 0.86
N GLU A 185 -4.17 10.60 -0.26
CA GLU A 185 -4.22 11.65 -1.26
C GLU A 185 -4.73 11.06 -2.58
N LYS A 186 -5.08 11.93 -3.55
CA LYS A 186 -5.53 11.54 -4.90
C LYS A 186 -6.77 10.63 -4.84
N GLU A 187 -6.84 9.58 -5.65
CA GLU A 187 -7.96 8.64 -5.69
C GLU A 187 -8.03 7.71 -4.46
N SER A 188 -7.08 7.80 -3.52
CA SER A 188 -7.18 7.10 -2.23
C SER A 188 -8.12 7.78 -1.22
N GLY A 189 -8.82 8.83 -1.64
CA GLY A 189 -9.90 9.47 -0.89
C GLY A 189 -9.53 10.84 -0.31
N VAL A 190 -10.53 11.44 0.33
CA VAL A 190 -10.46 12.81 0.89
C VAL A 190 -10.69 12.77 2.39
N GLY A 191 -9.98 13.63 3.13
CA GLY A 191 -10.10 13.76 4.58
C GLY A 191 -9.12 12.85 5.34
N ARG A 192 -9.26 12.84 6.66
CA ARG A 192 -8.45 12.05 7.58
C ARG A 192 -9.34 11.46 8.67
N GLU A 193 -9.19 10.17 8.90
CA GLU A 193 -9.71 9.45 10.05
C GLU A 193 -8.65 9.41 11.16
N LYS A 194 -9.06 8.95 12.35
CA LYS A 194 -8.21 8.84 13.55
C LYS A 194 -7.67 10.19 14.04
N GLY A 195 -6.96 10.17 15.16
CA GLY A 195 -6.39 11.37 15.77
C GLY A 195 -7.43 12.48 16.00
N ARG A 196 -6.93 13.72 16.10
CA ARG A 196 -7.77 14.89 16.34
C ARG A 196 -8.66 15.24 15.15
N ASP A 197 -8.19 15.00 13.93
CA ASP A 197 -8.92 15.36 12.72
C ASP A 197 -10.10 14.43 12.47
N GLY A 198 -9.98 13.14 12.80
CA GLY A 198 -11.10 12.22 12.83
C GLY A 198 -12.19 12.66 13.80
N ILE A 199 -11.85 13.15 14.99
CA ILE A 199 -12.83 13.70 15.94
C ILE A 199 -13.53 14.93 15.37
N ARG A 200 -12.76 15.84 14.75
CA ARG A 200 -13.30 17.07 14.13
C ARG A 200 -14.30 16.78 13.00
N ALA A 201 -14.14 15.68 12.26
CA ALA A 201 -15.07 15.26 11.22
C ALA A 201 -16.49 14.96 11.76
N TYR A 202 -16.63 14.65 13.05
CA TYR A 202 -17.92 14.42 13.71
C TYR A 202 -18.41 15.62 14.55
N MET A 203 -17.78 16.79 14.41
CA MET A 203 -18.16 18.03 15.13
C MET A 203 -18.88 19.01 14.21
N ALA A 204 -19.95 19.63 14.70
CA ALA A 204 -20.60 20.75 14.01
C ALA A 204 -19.90 22.08 14.35
N GLN A 205 -19.31 22.72 13.34
CA GLN A 205 -18.71 24.05 13.50
C GLN A 205 -19.82 25.12 13.55
N LYS A 206 -19.72 26.07 14.49
CA LYS A 206 -20.65 27.19 14.63
C LYS A 206 -19.87 28.49 14.78
N SER A 207 -20.08 29.43 13.87
CA SER A 207 -19.55 30.78 13.95
C SER A 207 -20.55 31.71 14.63
N ILE A 208 -20.08 32.55 15.54
CA ILE A 208 -20.85 33.60 16.19
C ILE A 208 -20.10 34.92 15.96
N TYR A 209 -20.76 35.87 15.30
CA TYR A 209 -20.29 37.24 15.16
C TYR A 209 -21.12 38.11 16.07
N THR A 210 -20.45 38.90 16.91
CA THR A 210 -21.11 39.77 17.89
C THR A 210 -20.64 41.20 17.67
N ASP A 211 -21.58 42.11 17.41
CA ASP A 211 -21.30 43.53 17.48
C ASP A 211 -21.16 43.95 18.95
N LEU A 212 -20.03 44.56 19.28
CA LEU A 212 -19.76 45.12 20.61
C LEU A 212 -19.95 46.65 20.64
N THR A 213 -20.23 47.28 19.49
CA THR A 213 -20.35 48.73 19.37
C THR A 213 -21.77 49.22 19.57
N GLY A 214 -22.77 48.38 19.29
CA GLY A 214 -24.19 48.73 19.33
C GLY A 214 -24.58 49.74 18.25
N LYS A 215 -23.70 50.01 17.28
CA LYS A 215 -23.92 51.00 16.23
C LYS A 215 -24.51 50.33 14.99
N PRO A 216 -25.47 50.98 14.30
CA PRO A 216 -25.91 50.51 12.99
C PRO A 216 -24.74 50.38 12.01
N LEU A 217 -24.83 49.44 11.08
CA LEU A 217 -23.86 49.34 9.98
C LEU A 217 -23.93 50.64 9.16
N ALA A 218 -22.79 51.33 9.01
CA ALA A 218 -22.70 52.60 8.28
C ALA A 218 -23.17 52.52 6.82
N TRP A 219 -23.20 51.30 6.23
CA TRP A 219 -23.77 51.08 4.91
C TRP A 219 -25.28 51.39 4.83
N ALA A 220 -26.02 51.20 5.91
CA ALA A 220 -27.47 51.44 5.96
C ALA A 220 -27.86 52.91 6.30
N GLY A 221 -26.88 53.82 6.44
CA GLY A 221 -27.14 55.23 6.70
C GLY A 221 -25.98 56.11 6.27
N ALA A 222 -26.16 56.81 5.15
CA ALA A 222 -25.30 57.89 4.68
C ALA A 222 -25.57 59.19 5.46
N ALA A 223 -24.50 59.97 5.65
CA ALA A 223 -24.37 61.29 6.30
C ALA A 223 -24.32 61.30 7.84
#